data_AF-A0A2E3F0D8-F1
#
_entry.id   AF-A0A2E3F0D8-F1
#
_cell.length_a   1.000
_cell.length_b   1.000
_cell.length_c   1.000
_cell.angle_alpha   90.00
_cell.angle_beta   90.00
_cell.angle_gamma   90.00
#
_symmetry.space_group_name_H-M   'P 1'
#
loop_
_entity.id
_entity.type
_entity.pdbx_description
1 polymer ?
#
loop_
_entity_poly.entity_id
_entity_poly.type
_entity_poly.pdbx_seq_one_letter_code
_entity_poly.pdbx_strand_id
1 'polypeptide(L)'
;MKKELIVTLFFISLFQFSFGQEFEIVRETKKLIDSRDIYLNGGMRAEFGGKSRTSIKIDLPPNTVEWYYSFTTTEGENGTANLNLAMQLSRMLVDPSGLSSIATSRIKVPEGAAAADIYLLDQRNVNLFLQKVEWNGGTFQYYPEGLVENTKQAIVKVDDIKRGTWYLGLKNPSAMNGININIEVVAITETRKAIAKPEKQQKAELYAGLAKTQFDNGAFDKCIEYCDKAMAEYELGSVLGTKGLAQLMLGKEIEGTETYINAITLVKKQPNPNRVFREMIHDIDKAIKTNPDLKGAVEIKKLITAQL
;
A
#
# COMPACT_ATOMS: atom_id res chain seq x y z
N MET A 1 43.61 -22.15 22.25
CA MET A 1 42.57 -22.98 21.60
C MET A 1 41.15 -22.84 22.16
N LYS A 2 40.92 -22.55 23.45
CA LYS A 2 39.53 -22.39 23.98
C LYS A 2 38.84 -21.05 23.68
N LYS A 3 39.59 -19.98 23.36
CA LYS A 3 39.02 -18.65 23.07
C LYS A 3 38.61 -18.47 21.60
N GLU A 4 39.23 -19.18 20.67
CA GLU A 4 38.87 -19.11 19.24
C GLU A 4 37.60 -19.90 18.93
N LEU A 5 37.31 -20.98 19.67
CA LEU A 5 36.07 -21.74 19.51
C LEU A 5 34.81 -20.94 19.94
N ILE A 6 34.95 -19.98 20.86
CA ILE A 6 33.84 -19.18 21.38
C ILE A 6 33.45 -18.06 20.40
N VAL A 7 34.40 -17.55 19.62
CA VAL A 7 34.14 -16.49 18.64
C VAL A 7 33.42 -17.06 17.40
N THR A 8 33.72 -18.29 17.00
CA THR A 8 33.04 -18.96 15.87
C THR A 8 31.59 -19.36 16.20
N LEU A 9 31.28 -19.69 17.45
CA LEU A 9 29.91 -20.01 17.90
C LEU A 9 28.99 -18.78 17.97
N PHE A 10 29.55 -17.57 18.09
CA PHE A 10 28.77 -16.33 18.14
C PHE A 10 28.39 -15.81 16.73
N PHE A 11 29.10 -16.22 15.67
CA PHE A 11 28.82 -15.80 14.30
C PHE A 11 27.79 -16.67 13.58
N ILE A 12 27.54 -17.90 14.05
CA ILE A 12 26.54 -18.81 13.43
C ILE A 12 25.11 -18.52 13.90
N SER A 13 24.92 -17.74 14.98
CA SER A 13 23.58 -17.35 15.46
C SER A 13 22.94 -16.19 14.68
N LEU A 14 23.68 -15.51 13.78
CA LEU A 14 23.17 -14.37 13.02
C LEU A 14 22.48 -14.74 11.69
N PHE A 15 22.43 -16.04 11.35
CA PHE A 15 21.66 -16.54 10.20
C PHE A 15 20.33 -17.20 10.60
N GLN A 16 19.72 -16.74 11.70
CA GLN A 16 18.41 -17.20 12.13
C GLN A 16 17.30 -16.53 11.29
N PHE A 17 16.75 -17.32 10.37
CA PHE A 17 15.37 -17.31 9.86
C PHE A 17 14.73 -15.95 9.58
N SER A 18 14.76 -15.55 8.30
CA SER A 18 13.83 -14.54 7.78
C SER A 18 12.43 -15.16 7.63
N PHE A 19 11.67 -15.26 8.72
CA PHE A 19 10.22 -15.27 8.58
C PHE A 19 9.83 -13.94 7.95
N GLY A 20 9.55 -13.94 6.65
CA GLY A 20 9.21 -12.73 5.91
C GLY A 20 8.08 -11.98 6.62
N GLN A 21 8.30 -10.71 6.92
CA GLN A 21 7.25 -9.83 7.41
C GLN A 21 6.25 -9.64 6.27
N GLU A 22 5.00 -10.04 6.50
CA GLU A 22 3.91 -9.80 5.56
C GLU A 22 3.44 -8.36 5.70
N PHE A 23 3.07 -7.75 4.57
CA PHE A 23 2.56 -6.39 4.52
C PHE A 23 1.22 -6.38 3.80
N GLU A 24 0.28 -5.62 4.34
CA GLU A 24 -0.92 -5.21 3.63
C GLU A 24 -0.71 -3.82 3.02
N ILE A 25 -1.27 -3.61 1.83
CA ILE A 25 -1.35 -2.29 1.21
C ILE A 25 -2.58 -1.59 1.80
N VAL A 26 -2.35 -0.54 2.58
CA VAL A 26 -3.41 0.27 3.19
C VAL A 26 -3.52 1.59 2.45
N ARG A 27 -4.71 1.88 1.94
CA ARG A 27 -5.05 3.18 1.36
C ARG A 27 -5.86 3.99 2.36
N GLU A 28 -5.48 5.26 2.52
CA GLU A 28 -6.16 6.20 3.41
C GLU A 28 -6.45 7.50 2.68
N THR A 29 -7.56 8.15 3.02
CA THR A 29 -7.83 9.53 2.61
C THR A 29 -7.12 10.50 3.56
N LYS A 30 -6.55 11.57 3.00
CA LYS A 30 -5.96 12.70 3.72
C LYS A 30 -6.62 13.97 3.20
N LYS A 31 -7.37 14.66 4.06
CA LYS A 31 -7.89 16.00 3.76
C LYS A 31 -6.73 16.98 3.68
N LEU A 32 -6.59 17.64 2.53
CA LEU A 32 -5.58 18.67 2.31
C LEU A 32 -6.18 20.06 2.53
N ILE A 33 -7.41 20.27 2.06
CA ILE A 33 -8.18 21.48 2.24
C ILE A 33 -9.59 21.09 2.66
N ASP A 34 -10.02 21.53 3.84
CA ASP A 34 -11.40 21.38 4.28
C ASP A 34 -12.35 22.20 3.38
N SER A 35 -13.59 21.71 3.25
CA SER A 35 -14.65 22.41 2.54
C SER A 35 -14.78 23.84 3.09
N ARG A 36 -14.60 24.82 2.21
CA ARG A 36 -14.68 26.24 2.53
C ARG A 36 -15.16 27.04 1.34
N ASP A 37 -15.84 28.14 1.63
CA ASP A 37 -16.36 29.08 0.66
C ASP A 37 -15.32 30.15 0.30
N ILE A 38 -15.25 30.50 -0.98
CA ILE A 38 -14.36 31.53 -1.52
C ILE A 38 -15.19 32.41 -2.45
N TYR A 39 -15.40 33.66 -2.04
CA TYR A 39 -16.05 34.65 -2.88
C TYR A 39 -15.07 35.31 -3.86
N LEU A 40 -15.47 35.43 -5.12
CA LEU A 40 -14.74 36.12 -6.17
C LEU A 40 -15.66 37.12 -6.87
N ASN A 41 -15.20 38.37 -6.97
CA ASN A 41 -15.92 39.42 -7.69
C ASN A 41 -15.93 39.16 -9.20
N GLY A 42 -16.91 39.74 -9.90
CA GLY A 42 -16.87 39.85 -11.35
C GLY A 42 -15.72 40.73 -11.84
N GLY A 43 -15.30 40.53 -13.09
CA GLY A 43 -14.16 41.20 -13.71
C GLY A 43 -14.13 42.72 -13.55
N MET A 44 -15.25 43.40 -13.80
CA MET A 44 -15.34 44.85 -13.73
C MET A 44 -15.10 45.38 -12.30
N ARG A 45 -15.68 44.72 -11.28
CA ARG A 45 -15.42 45.09 -9.87
C ARG A 45 -13.99 44.79 -9.44
N ALA A 46 -13.33 43.82 -10.08
CA ALA A 46 -11.94 43.50 -9.79
C ALA A 46 -10.92 44.52 -10.34
N GLU A 47 -11.35 45.42 -11.22
CA GLU A 47 -10.55 46.57 -11.66
C GLU A 47 -10.60 47.72 -10.64
N PHE A 48 -11.65 47.77 -9.81
CA PHE A 48 -11.86 48.78 -8.76
C PHE A 48 -11.59 48.23 -7.35
N GLY A 49 -10.58 47.36 -7.21
CA GLY A 49 -10.11 46.83 -5.92
C GLY A 49 -10.74 45.51 -5.48
N GLY A 50 -11.70 44.96 -6.23
CA GLY A 50 -12.22 43.60 -6.00
C GLY A 50 -11.24 42.50 -6.45
N LYS A 51 -11.53 41.25 -6.07
CA LYS A 51 -10.71 40.08 -6.40
C LYS A 51 -11.47 39.07 -7.25
N SER A 52 -11.14 38.96 -8.54
CA SER A 52 -11.75 37.99 -9.47
C SER A 52 -10.97 36.69 -9.64
N ARG A 53 -9.75 36.61 -9.08
CA ARG A 53 -8.91 35.40 -9.10
C ARG A 53 -8.22 35.22 -7.74
N THR A 54 -8.06 33.98 -7.30
CA THR A 54 -7.28 33.61 -6.10
C THR A 54 -6.60 32.27 -6.30
N SER A 55 -5.77 31.83 -5.36
CA SER A 55 -5.17 30.50 -5.39
C SER A 55 -5.28 29.77 -4.06
N ILE A 56 -5.24 28.45 -4.12
CA ILE A 56 -5.15 27.55 -2.97
C ILE A 56 -3.87 26.75 -3.11
N LYS A 57 -2.98 26.84 -2.12
CA LYS A 57 -1.78 26.00 -2.02
C LYS A 57 -2.18 24.59 -1.56
N ILE A 58 -1.60 23.58 -2.21
CA ILE A 58 -1.78 22.16 -1.92
C ILE A 58 -0.40 21.56 -1.71
N ASP A 59 -0.16 21.03 -0.51
CA ASP A 59 1.06 20.27 -0.21
C ASP A 59 0.71 18.78 -0.21
N LEU A 60 1.19 18.04 -1.23
CA LEU A 60 0.88 16.63 -1.36
C LEU A 60 1.70 15.81 -0.34
N PRO A 61 1.05 14.97 0.50
CA PRO A 61 1.74 14.16 1.48
C PRO A 61 2.60 13.08 0.81
N PRO A 62 3.57 12.50 1.55
CA PRO A 62 4.29 11.34 1.08
C PRO A 62 3.35 10.19 0.71
N ASN A 63 3.74 9.42 -0.30
CA ASN A 63 3.01 8.24 -0.79
C ASN A 63 1.59 8.53 -1.32
N THR A 64 1.29 9.76 -1.75
CA THR A 64 0.09 10.02 -2.55
C THR A 64 0.09 9.16 -3.81
N VAL A 65 -1.03 8.47 -4.06
CA VAL A 65 -1.24 7.67 -5.28
C VAL A 65 -2.12 8.39 -6.30
N GLU A 66 -3.07 9.19 -5.80
CA GLU A 66 -3.96 10.07 -6.55
C GLU A 66 -4.56 11.08 -5.56
N TRP A 67 -5.08 12.19 -6.06
CA TRP A 67 -5.81 13.16 -5.26
C TRP A 67 -6.95 13.77 -6.05
N TYR A 68 -7.85 14.43 -5.33
CA TYR A 68 -9.08 14.98 -5.87
C TYR A 68 -9.27 16.38 -5.36
N TYR A 69 -9.85 17.22 -6.19
CA TYR A 69 -10.58 18.38 -5.72
C TYR A 69 -12.02 18.31 -6.21
N SER A 70 -12.93 18.82 -5.39
CA SER A 70 -14.32 18.98 -5.78
C SER A 70 -14.75 20.40 -5.49
N PHE A 71 -15.64 20.92 -6.31
CA PHE A 71 -16.20 22.24 -6.09
C PHE A 71 -17.65 22.32 -6.56
N THR A 72 -18.36 23.30 -5.98
CA THR A 72 -19.67 23.77 -6.45
C THR A 72 -19.73 25.28 -6.27
N THR A 73 -20.70 25.92 -6.93
CA THR A 73 -20.76 27.38 -7.02
C THR A 73 -22.16 27.92 -6.76
N THR A 74 -22.22 29.13 -6.23
CA THR A 74 -23.44 29.96 -6.14
C THR A 74 -23.20 31.34 -6.73
N GLU A 75 -24.31 31.98 -7.11
CA GLU A 75 -24.31 33.39 -7.45
C GLU A 75 -24.24 34.26 -6.18
N GLY A 76 -23.46 35.35 -6.24
CA GLY A 76 -23.32 36.28 -5.12
C GLY A 76 -22.39 35.79 -4.02
N GLU A 77 -22.56 36.33 -2.82
CA GLU A 77 -21.63 36.14 -1.69
C GLU A 77 -22.00 34.95 -0.79
N ASN A 78 -23.24 34.48 -0.87
CA ASN A 78 -23.73 33.40 -0.01
C ASN A 78 -23.12 32.05 -0.42
N GLY A 79 -22.52 31.36 0.53
CA GLY A 79 -21.92 30.04 0.36
C GLY A 79 -22.93 28.90 0.20
N THR A 80 -22.42 27.70 -0.11
CA THR A 80 -23.20 26.49 -0.38
C THR A 80 -23.01 25.38 0.65
N ALA A 81 -23.77 24.29 0.46
CA ALA A 81 -23.70 23.03 1.18
C ALA A 81 -22.32 22.36 1.18
N ASN A 82 -22.08 21.54 2.20
CA ASN A 82 -20.85 20.79 2.42
C ASN A 82 -20.63 19.68 1.36
N LEU A 83 -19.44 19.67 0.74
CA LEU A 83 -19.04 18.73 -0.32
C LEU A 83 -18.83 17.30 0.18
N ASN A 84 -18.39 17.13 1.43
CA ASN A 84 -18.13 15.84 2.07
C ASN A 84 -17.26 14.86 1.24
N LEU A 85 -16.36 15.37 0.39
CA LEU A 85 -15.56 14.58 -0.55
C LEU A 85 -14.75 13.51 0.18
N ALA A 86 -14.09 13.88 1.27
CA ALA A 86 -13.27 12.94 2.04
C ALA A 86 -14.08 11.77 2.56
N MET A 87 -15.30 12.00 3.06
CA MET A 87 -16.16 10.92 3.55
C MET A 87 -16.62 9.99 2.43
N GLN A 88 -16.94 10.56 1.26
CA GLN A 88 -17.34 9.77 0.08
C GLN A 88 -16.18 8.88 -0.39
N LEU A 89 -14.97 9.43 -0.49
CA LEU A 89 -13.76 8.69 -0.84
C LEU A 89 -13.42 7.61 0.20
N SER A 90 -13.49 7.92 1.49
CA SER A 90 -13.23 6.94 2.56
C SER A 90 -14.18 5.74 2.50
N ARG A 91 -15.47 5.96 2.24
CA ARG A 91 -16.44 4.87 2.09
C ARG A 91 -16.10 3.97 0.90
N MET A 92 -15.58 4.54 -0.18
CA MET A 92 -15.18 3.78 -1.36
C MET A 92 -13.92 2.93 -1.12
N LEU A 93 -13.00 3.38 -0.26
CA LEU A 93 -11.79 2.62 0.08
C LEU A 93 -12.06 1.38 0.97
N VAL A 94 -13.21 1.31 1.63
CA VAL A 94 -13.57 0.23 2.57
C VAL A 94 -14.44 -0.85 1.89
N ASP A 95 -14.90 -0.64 0.66
CA ASP A 95 -15.78 -1.60 -0.05
C ASP A 95 -15.00 -2.89 -0.42
N PRO A 96 -15.37 -4.07 0.14
CA PRO A 96 -14.62 -5.32 0.01
C PRO A 96 -14.76 -6.03 -1.36
N SER A 97 -15.43 -5.44 -2.33
CA SER A 97 -15.75 -6.06 -3.63
C SER A 97 -14.55 -6.27 -4.57
N GLY A 98 -13.33 -5.87 -4.20
CA GLY A 98 -12.11 -6.17 -4.97
C GLY A 98 -11.97 -5.45 -6.31
N LEU A 99 -12.89 -4.55 -6.64
CA LEU A 99 -12.80 -3.67 -7.81
C LEU A 99 -11.98 -2.43 -7.43
N SER A 100 -10.66 -2.52 -7.61
CA SER A 100 -9.65 -1.50 -7.27
C SER A 100 -9.71 -0.21 -8.09
N SER A 101 -10.83 0.09 -8.77
CA SER A 101 -11.06 1.36 -9.46
C SER A 101 -12.06 2.20 -8.69
N ILE A 102 -11.60 3.28 -8.06
CA ILE A 102 -12.48 4.33 -7.51
C ILE A 102 -13.23 4.95 -8.68
N ALA A 103 -14.46 4.48 -8.93
CA ALA A 103 -15.32 5.05 -9.95
C ALA A 103 -15.85 6.39 -9.44
N THR A 104 -15.23 7.48 -9.87
CA THR A 104 -15.60 8.88 -9.52
C THR A 104 -17.08 9.17 -9.79
N SER A 105 -17.72 8.41 -10.69
CA SER A 105 -19.16 8.49 -10.99
C SER A 105 -20.10 8.25 -9.80
N ARG A 106 -19.62 7.66 -8.69
CA ARG A 106 -20.40 7.47 -7.46
C ARG A 106 -20.34 8.67 -6.52
N ILE A 107 -19.37 9.56 -6.70
CA ILE A 107 -19.18 10.74 -5.86
C ILE A 107 -20.15 11.81 -6.37
N LYS A 108 -20.90 12.41 -5.45
CA LYS A 108 -21.86 13.47 -5.76
C LYS A 108 -21.42 14.78 -5.13
N VAL A 109 -21.53 15.86 -5.90
CA VAL A 109 -21.40 17.24 -5.42
C VAL A 109 -22.73 17.97 -5.61
N PRO A 110 -23.05 18.97 -4.76
CA PRO A 110 -24.22 19.81 -4.97
C PRO A 110 -24.19 20.48 -6.35
N GLU A 111 -25.38 20.68 -6.92
CA GLU A 111 -25.53 21.39 -8.19
C GLU A 111 -25.07 22.84 -8.06
N GLY A 112 -24.20 23.28 -8.98
CA GLY A 112 -23.68 24.63 -9.01
C GLY A 112 -24.54 25.55 -9.88
N ALA A 113 -24.49 26.85 -9.60
CA ALA A 113 -25.30 27.85 -10.29
C ALA A 113 -24.48 28.72 -11.26
N ALA A 114 -23.19 28.97 -10.98
CA ALA A 114 -22.38 29.96 -11.69
C ALA A 114 -21.08 29.33 -12.26
N ALA A 115 -20.61 29.81 -13.41
CA ALA A 115 -19.39 29.27 -14.00
C ALA A 115 -18.13 29.70 -13.22
N ALA A 116 -17.19 28.78 -13.04
CA ALA A 116 -15.85 29.04 -12.53
C ALA A 116 -14.79 28.34 -13.40
N ASP A 117 -13.60 28.93 -13.44
CA ASP A 117 -12.41 28.30 -14.01
C ASP A 117 -11.45 27.93 -12.87
N ILE A 118 -10.92 26.71 -12.91
CA ILE A 118 -9.91 26.19 -11.96
C ILE A 118 -8.73 25.65 -12.76
N TYR A 119 -7.54 26.20 -12.50
CA TYR A 119 -6.29 25.81 -13.13
C TYR A 119 -5.38 25.12 -12.13
N LEU A 120 -4.76 24.00 -12.50
CA LEU A 120 -3.66 23.42 -11.74
C LEU A 120 -2.32 24.04 -12.16
N LEU A 121 -1.61 24.62 -11.20
CA LEU A 121 -0.45 25.48 -11.42
C LEU A 121 0.71 25.09 -10.50
N ASP A 122 1.94 25.32 -10.97
CA ASP A 122 3.12 25.31 -10.13
C ASP A 122 3.38 26.69 -9.48
N GLN A 123 4.42 26.78 -8.66
CA GLN A 123 4.81 28.00 -7.95
C GLN A 123 5.12 29.19 -8.88
N ARG A 124 5.65 28.95 -10.09
CA ARG A 124 5.96 30.04 -11.02
C ARG A 124 4.67 30.56 -11.65
N ASN A 125 3.82 29.64 -12.11
CA ASN A 125 2.62 29.95 -12.87
C ASN A 125 1.48 30.49 -12.01
N VAL A 126 1.41 30.14 -10.72
CA VAL A 126 0.43 30.76 -9.81
C VAL A 126 0.66 32.27 -9.67
N ASN A 127 1.92 32.72 -9.64
CA ASN A 127 2.23 34.15 -9.57
C ASN A 127 1.81 34.88 -10.86
N LEU A 128 2.09 34.28 -12.02
CA LEU A 128 1.68 34.82 -13.32
C LEU A 128 0.15 34.88 -13.46
N PHE A 129 -0.55 33.84 -12.99
CA PHE A 129 -2.01 33.77 -12.96
C PHE A 129 -2.62 34.88 -12.09
N LEU A 130 -2.09 35.08 -10.88
CA LEU A 130 -2.56 36.11 -9.95
C LEU A 130 -2.28 37.53 -10.45
N GLN A 131 -1.16 37.74 -11.17
CA GLN A 131 -0.80 39.01 -11.79
C GLN A 131 -1.60 39.32 -13.07
N LYS A 132 -2.44 38.38 -13.54
CA LYS A 132 -3.24 38.53 -14.77
C LYS A 132 -2.37 38.89 -15.99
N VAL A 133 -1.21 38.26 -16.14
CA VAL A 133 -0.22 38.60 -17.18
C VAL A 133 -0.77 38.56 -18.61
N GLU A 134 -1.84 37.80 -18.84
CA GLU A 134 -2.60 37.73 -20.09
C GLU A 134 -3.11 39.10 -20.57
N TRP A 135 -3.41 40.02 -19.64
CA TRP A 135 -3.86 41.38 -19.96
C TRP A 135 -2.75 42.26 -20.53
N ASN A 136 -1.49 41.87 -20.34
CA ASN A 136 -0.30 42.59 -20.80
C ASN A 136 0.46 41.81 -21.89
N GLY A 137 -0.22 40.91 -22.61
CA GLY A 137 0.38 40.09 -23.67
C GLY A 137 1.26 38.93 -23.19
N GLY A 138 1.27 38.64 -21.88
CA GLY A 138 1.94 37.48 -21.30
C GLY A 138 1.06 36.22 -21.31
N THR A 139 1.61 35.12 -20.81
CA THR A 139 0.88 33.85 -20.63
C THR A 139 1.38 33.11 -19.39
N PHE A 140 0.61 32.14 -18.91
CA PHE A 140 1.02 31.20 -17.88
C PHE A 140 0.69 29.77 -18.34
N GLN A 141 1.43 28.80 -17.83
CA GLN A 141 1.23 27.38 -18.09
C GLN A 141 0.39 26.74 -16.99
N TYR A 142 -0.38 25.72 -17.34
CA TYR A 142 -1.19 24.93 -16.42
C TYR A 142 -1.12 23.45 -16.78
N TYR A 143 -1.55 22.60 -15.86
CA TYR A 143 -1.57 21.16 -16.04
C TYR A 143 -2.98 20.72 -16.42
N PRO A 144 -3.20 20.18 -17.64
CA PRO A 144 -4.54 19.87 -18.16
C PRO A 144 -5.34 18.90 -17.30
N GLU A 145 -4.67 17.98 -16.60
CA GLU A 145 -5.31 16.99 -15.73
C GLU A 145 -6.14 17.62 -14.62
N GLY A 146 -5.70 18.77 -14.08
CA GLY A 146 -6.41 19.53 -13.05
C GLY A 146 -7.10 20.78 -13.59
N LEU A 147 -7.38 20.85 -14.89
CA LEU A 147 -8.07 21.97 -15.52
C LEU A 147 -9.58 21.73 -15.52
N VAL A 148 -10.33 22.76 -15.12
CA VAL A 148 -11.77 22.87 -15.38
C VAL A 148 -12.07 24.29 -15.80
N GLU A 149 -12.80 24.48 -16.90
CA GLU A 149 -13.17 25.82 -17.39
C GLU A 149 -14.68 25.90 -17.59
N ASN A 150 -15.23 27.10 -17.37
CA ASN A 150 -16.64 27.45 -17.56
C ASN A 150 -17.62 26.41 -16.97
N THR A 151 -17.30 25.90 -15.78
CA THR A 151 -18.04 24.79 -15.16
C THR A 151 -18.59 25.21 -13.80
N LYS A 152 -19.79 24.74 -13.47
CA LYS A 152 -20.53 25.13 -12.27
C LYS A 152 -20.22 24.26 -11.06
N GLN A 153 -19.91 22.99 -11.28
CA GLN A 153 -19.50 22.03 -10.27
C GLN A 153 -18.69 20.91 -10.91
N ALA A 154 -17.73 20.34 -10.19
CA ALA A 154 -16.99 19.18 -10.67
C ALA A 154 -16.38 18.37 -9.52
N ILE A 155 -16.02 17.13 -9.84
CA ILE A 155 -15.07 16.32 -9.09
C ILE A 155 -13.97 15.98 -10.07
N VAL A 156 -12.75 16.38 -9.74
CA VAL A 156 -11.59 16.23 -10.63
C VAL A 156 -10.60 15.32 -9.95
N LYS A 157 -10.15 14.31 -10.69
CA LYS A 157 -9.13 13.36 -10.27
C LYS A 157 -7.80 13.77 -10.88
N VAL A 158 -6.74 13.73 -10.08
CA VAL A 158 -5.37 13.97 -10.49
C VAL A 158 -4.50 12.80 -10.01
N ASP A 159 -4.01 11.98 -10.95
CA ASP A 159 -3.18 10.80 -10.72
C ASP A 159 -1.90 10.73 -11.57
N ASP A 160 -1.52 11.78 -12.31
CA ASP A 160 -0.16 11.94 -12.83
C ASP A 160 0.73 12.73 -11.86
N ILE A 161 0.14 13.68 -11.12
CA ILE A 161 0.85 14.55 -10.18
C ILE A 161 0.66 14.09 -8.73
N LYS A 162 1.72 13.48 -8.15
CA LYS A 162 1.64 12.77 -6.85
C LYS A 162 2.54 13.31 -5.75
N ARG A 163 3.34 14.36 -6.02
CA ARG A 163 4.34 14.84 -5.07
C ARG A 163 4.54 16.34 -5.19
N GLY A 164 5.05 16.94 -4.12
CA GLY A 164 5.43 18.34 -4.10
C GLY A 164 4.27 19.28 -3.79
N THR A 165 4.52 20.55 -4.05
CA THR A 165 3.58 21.65 -3.77
C THR A 165 2.98 22.16 -5.07
N TRP A 166 1.65 22.28 -5.08
CA TRP A 166 0.85 22.70 -6.22
C TRP A 166 -0.17 23.75 -5.83
N TYR A 167 -0.76 24.40 -6.83
CA TYR A 167 -1.72 25.47 -6.62
C TYR A 167 -2.94 25.24 -7.50
N LEU A 168 -4.13 25.34 -6.91
CA LEU A 168 -5.35 25.55 -7.70
C LEU A 168 -5.54 27.06 -7.84
N GLY A 169 -5.51 27.57 -9.06
CA GLY A 169 -5.88 28.94 -9.41
C GLY A 169 -7.38 29.00 -9.70
N LEU A 170 -8.14 29.72 -8.90
CA LEU A 170 -9.59 29.88 -9.03
C LEU A 170 -9.86 31.23 -9.70
N LYS A 171 -10.71 31.25 -10.72
CA LYS A 171 -11.07 32.44 -11.48
C LYS A 171 -12.57 32.50 -11.69
N ASN A 172 -13.13 33.68 -11.48
CA ASN A 172 -14.47 34.02 -11.94
C ASN A 172 -14.38 34.55 -13.38
N PRO A 173 -14.91 33.83 -14.38
CA PRO A 173 -14.92 34.30 -15.77
C PRO A 173 -15.98 35.38 -16.04
N SER A 174 -16.94 35.61 -15.13
CA SER A 174 -17.98 36.62 -15.31
C SER A 174 -17.42 38.04 -15.20
N ALA A 175 -17.79 38.90 -16.15
CA ALA A 175 -17.46 40.32 -16.08
C ALA A 175 -18.25 41.07 -15.00
N MET A 176 -19.51 40.67 -14.76
CA MET A 176 -20.47 41.45 -14.00
C MET A 176 -20.79 40.86 -12.63
N ASN A 177 -20.94 39.54 -12.54
CA ASN A 177 -21.50 38.88 -11.37
C ASN A 177 -20.39 38.33 -10.48
N GLY A 178 -20.54 38.53 -9.16
CA GLY A 178 -19.73 37.80 -8.18
C GLY A 178 -20.22 36.36 -8.04
N ILE A 179 -19.30 35.47 -7.66
CA ILE A 179 -19.58 34.05 -7.42
C ILE A 179 -18.97 33.62 -6.10
N ASN A 180 -19.60 32.64 -5.45
CA ASN A 180 -19.00 31.92 -4.34
C ASN A 180 -18.63 30.51 -4.81
N ILE A 181 -17.42 30.06 -4.50
CA ILE A 181 -16.92 28.72 -4.82
C ILE A 181 -16.70 27.98 -3.51
N ASN A 182 -17.47 26.93 -3.25
CA ASN A 182 -17.16 25.97 -2.20
C ASN A 182 -16.23 24.90 -2.77
N ILE A 183 -15.11 24.65 -2.11
CA ILE A 183 -14.08 23.73 -2.61
C ILE A 183 -13.48 22.88 -1.49
N GLU A 184 -13.22 21.60 -1.78
CA GLU A 184 -12.55 20.63 -0.90
C GLU A 184 -11.45 19.91 -1.69
N VAL A 185 -10.33 19.59 -1.04
CA VAL A 185 -9.20 18.86 -1.64
C VAL A 185 -8.78 17.70 -0.76
N VAL A 186 -8.68 16.50 -1.35
CA VAL A 186 -8.41 15.25 -0.64
C VAL A 186 -7.40 14.41 -1.41
N ALA A 187 -6.33 13.96 -0.76
CA ALA A 187 -5.41 12.98 -1.31
C ALA A 187 -5.75 11.56 -0.85
N ILE A 188 -5.39 10.58 -1.66
CA ILE A 188 -5.33 9.17 -1.29
C ILE A 188 -3.86 8.80 -1.17
N THR A 189 -3.46 8.28 -0.02
CA THR A 189 -2.10 7.82 0.27
C THR A 189 -2.06 6.32 0.44
N GLU A 190 -0.98 5.69 -0.04
CA GLU A 190 -0.78 4.25 0.08
C GLU A 190 0.40 3.94 1.00
N THR A 191 0.21 3.08 2.00
CA THR A 191 1.26 2.66 2.91
C THR A 191 1.30 1.14 3.02
N ARG A 192 2.49 0.60 3.25
CA ARG A 192 2.67 -0.82 3.57
C ARG A 192 2.64 -0.96 5.08
N LYS A 193 1.59 -1.58 5.61
CA LYS A 193 1.46 -1.87 7.03
C LYS A 193 1.82 -3.33 7.27
N ALA A 194 2.68 -3.58 8.24
CA ALA A 194 2.99 -4.94 8.62
C ALA A 194 1.73 -5.63 9.15
N ILE A 195 1.42 -6.81 8.62
CA ILE A 195 0.34 -7.62 9.14
C ILE A 195 0.82 -8.16 10.49
N ALA A 196 0.09 -7.81 11.54
CA ALA A 196 0.37 -8.37 12.86
C ALA A 196 0.08 -9.88 12.81
N LYS A 197 1.13 -10.69 12.91
CA LYS A 197 0.96 -12.14 12.99
C LYS A 197 0.18 -12.49 14.26
N PRO A 198 -0.82 -13.38 14.20
CA PRO A 198 -1.50 -13.88 15.39
C PRO A 198 -0.49 -14.41 16.41
N GLU A 199 -0.76 -14.21 17.70
CA GLU A 199 0.12 -14.69 18.79
C GLU A 199 0.42 -16.19 18.67
N LYS A 200 -0.59 -16.99 18.28
CA LYS A 200 -0.45 -18.42 18.00
C LYS A 200 0.59 -18.72 16.91
N GLN A 201 0.59 -17.94 15.82
CA GLN A 201 1.56 -18.09 14.75
C GLN A 201 2.96 -17.73 15.23
N GLN A 202 3.12 -16.65 15.99
CA GLN A 202 4.42 -16.25 16.55
C GLN A 202 4.98 -17.34 17.48
N LYS A 203 4.13 -17.91 18.34
CA LYS A 203 4.50 -19.01 19.24
C LYS A 203 4.87 -20.28 18.47
N ALA A 204 4.16 -20.61 17.39
CA ALA A 204 4.51 -21.71 16.50
C ALA A 204 5.89 -21.50 15.84
N GLU A 205 6.20 -20.28 15.38
CA GLU A 205 7.50 -19.94 14.80
C GLU A 205 8.66 -20.07 15.81
N LEU A 206 8.43 -19.76 17.09
CA LEU A 206 9.42 -19.99 18.15
C LEU A 206 9.70 -21.49 18.34
N TYR A 207 8.66 -22.32 18.38
CA TYR A 207 8.83 -23.77 18.43
C TYR A 207 9.51 -24.31 17.16
N ALA A 208 9.20 -23.76 15.99
CA ALA A 208 9.85 -24.12 14.73
C ALA A 208 11.36 -23.81 14.76
N GLY A 209 11.75 -22.66 15.32
CA GLY A 209 13.16 -22.31 15.53
C GLY A 209 13.87 -23.29 16.47
N LEU A 210 13.21 -23.71 17.55
CA LEU A 210 13.73 -24.76 18.43
C LEU A 210 13.85 -26.11 17.72
N ALA A 211 12.85 -26.50 16.91
CA ALA A 211 12.88 -27.73 16.13
C ALA A 211 14.09 -27.77 15.19
N LYS A 212 14.31 -26.69 14.42
CA LYS A 212 15.44 -26.60 13.50
C LYS A 212 16.79 -26.61 14.22
N THR A 213 16.87 -25.97 15.40
CA THR A 213 18.06 -26.06 16.26
C THR A 213 18.34 -27.51 16.68
N GLN A 214 17.31 -28.27 17.07
CA GLN A 214 17.47 -29.69 17.39
C GLN A 214 17.85 -30.53 16.16
N PHE A 215 17.29 -30.20 14.99
CA PHE A 215 17.66 -30.84 13.72
C PHE A 215 19.15 -30.67 13.41
N ASP A 216 19.66 -29.43 13.49
CA ASP A 216 21.08 -29.15 13.21
C ASP A 216 22.02 -29.81 14.24
N ASN A 217 21.54 -30.03 15.47
CA ASN A 217 22.26 -30.80 16.50
C ASN A 217 22.18 -32.33 16.30
N GLY A 218 21.48 -32.82 15.27
CA GLY A 218 21.25 -34.24 15.04
C GLY A 218 20.26 -34.89 16.02
N ALA A 219 19.59 -34.10 16.87
CA ALA A 219 18.61 -34.57 17.83
C ALA A 219 17.22 -34.69 17.17
N PHE A 220 17.09 -35.61 16.21
CA PHE A 220 15.92 -35.71 15.33
C PHE A 220 14.61 -36.01 16.07
N ASP A 221 14.62 -36.85 17.12
CA ASP A 221 13.40 -37.09 17.91
C ASP A 221 12.91 -35.81 18.62
N LYS A 222 13.83 -35.02 19.19
CA LYS A 222 13.50 -33.72 19.81
C LYS A 222 13.06 -32.69 18.76
N CYS A 223 13.66 -32.72 17.57
CA CYS A 223 13.21 -31.90 16.45
C CYS A 223 11.74 -32.19 16.13
N ILE A 224 11.36 -33.47 16.04
CA ILE A 224 9.97 -33.87 15.79
C ILE A 224 9.04 -33.39 16.90
N GLU A 225 9.43 -33.53 18.18
CA GLU A 225 8.64 -33.03 19.31
C GLU A 225 8.36 -31.52 19.22
N TYR A 226 9.37 -30.72 18.89
CA TYR A 226 9.19 -29.28 18.71
C TYR A 226 8.39 -28.93 17.44
N CYS A 227 8.50 -29.73 16.37
CA CYS A 227 7.63 -29.58 15.21
C CYS A 227 6.17 -29.82 15.59
N ASP A 228 5.88 -30.83 16.40
CA ASP A 228 4.51 -31.14 16.86
C ASP A 228 3.97 -30.03 17.75
N LYS A 229 4.79 -29.48 18.66
CA LYS A 229 4.44 -28.30 19.47
C LYS A 229 4.13 -27.08 18.59
N ALA A 230 4.90 -26.84 17.54
CA ALA A 230 4.64 -25.74 16.61
C ALA A 230 3.31 -25.95 15.87
N MET A 231 3.09 -27.15 15.32
CA MET A 231 1.88 -27.49 14.56
C MET A 231 0.61 -27.46 15.42
N ALA A 232 0.70 -27.74 16.73
CA ALA A 232 -0.42 -27.62 17.66
C ALA A 232 -0.86 -26.17 17.91
N GLU A 233 0.05 -25.20 17.77
CA GLU A 233 -0.26 -23.78 17.93
C GLU A 233 -0.79 -23.17 16.62
N TYR A 234 -0.11 -23.46 15.50
CA TYR A 234 -0.45 -22.94 14.19
C TYR A 234 0.15 -23.83 13.08
N GLU A 235 -0.65 -24.17 12.07
CA GLU A 235 -0.20 -25.02 10.98
C GLU A 235 0.79 -24.29 10.06
N LEU A 236 2.04 -24.77 9.99
CA LEU A 236 3.10 -24.21 9.17
C LEU A 236 3.67 -25.28 8.23
N GLY A 237 3.55 -25.08 6.91
CA GLY A 237 4.03 -26.05 5.93
C GLY A 237 5.55 -26.27 6.00
N SER A 238 6.31 -25.22 6.30
CA SER A 238 7.77 -25.30 6.52
C SER A 238 8.14 -26.19 7.70
N VAL A 239 7.34 -26.20 8.77
CA VAL A 239 7.53 -27.06 9.95
C VAL A 239 7.32 -28.52 9.58
N LEU A 240 6.28 -28.84 8.80
CA LEU A 240 6.09 -30.20 8.29
C LEU A 240 7.26 -30.64 7.38
N GLY A 241 7.83 -29.73 6.57
CA GLY A 241 9.05 -30.04 5.82
C GLY A 241 10.23 -30.41 6.72
N THR A 242 10.42 -29.68 7.83
CA THR A 242 11.47 -29.98 8.82
C THR A 242 11.22 -31.31 9.53
N LYS A 243 9.97 -31.57 9.93
CA LYS A 243 9.54 -32.84 10.54
C LYS A 243 9.77 -34.02 9.60
N GLY A 244 9.33 -33.89 8.34
CA GLY A 244 9.51 -34.90 7.31
C GLY A 244 10.98 -35.25 7.12
N LEU A 245 11.86 -34.25 7.02
CA LEU A 245 13.30 -34.48 6.90
C LEU A 245 13.87 -35.20 8.14
N ALA A 246 13.45 -34.80 9.34
CA ALA A 246 13.89 -35.44 10.59
C ALA A 246 13.49 -36.93 10.64
N GLN A 247 12.28 -37.26 10.16
CA GLN A 247 11.82 -38.64 10.06
C GLN A 247 12.66 -39.46 9.07
N LEU A 248 13.00 -38.90 7.90
CA LEU A 248 13.92 -39.57 6.96
C LEU A 248 15.29 -39.82 7.60
N MET A 249 15.82 -38.84 8.34
CA MET A 249 17.11 -38.96 9.03
C MET A 249 17.11 -40.06 10.12
N LEU A 250 15.94 -40.41 10.65
CA LEU A 250 15.73 -41.55 11.56
C LEU A 250 15.47 -42.87 10.84
N GLY A 251 15.53 -42.91 9.51
CA GLY A 251 15.22 -44.09 8.71
C GLY A 251 13.72 -44.38 8.57
N LYS A 252 12.84 -43.47 8.98
CA LYS A 252 11.38 -43.60 8.90
C LYS A 252 10.87 -43.10 7.55
N GLU A 253 11.29 -43.78 6.48
CA GLU A 253 11.06 -43.37 5.09
C GLU A 253 9.57 -43.10 4.77
N ILE A 254 8.69 -44.04 5.14
CA ILE A 254 7.25 -43.95 4.84
C ILE A 254 6.62 -42.75 5.56
N GLU A 255 6.87 -42.63 6.87
CA GLU A 255 6.33 -41.52 7.67
C GLU A 255 6.85 -40.15 7.21
N GLY A 256 8.14 -40.07 6.87
CA GLY A 256 8.76 -38.85 6.35
C GLY A 256 8.16 -38.45 5.01
N THR A 257 7.93 -39.42 4.11
CA THR A 257 7.30 -39.20 2.81
C THR A 257 5.88 -38.67 2.94
N GLU A 258 5.06 -39.31 3.78
CA GLU A 258 3.69 -38.85 4.05
C GLU A 258 3.66 -37.44 4.65
N THR A 259 4.57 -37.17 5.59
CA THR A 259 4.69 -35.84 6.20
C THR A 259 5.06 -34.77 5.18
N TYR A 260 5.92 -35.07 4.21
CA TYR A 260 6.24 -34.16 3.11
C TYR A 260 5.08 -33.95 2.13
N ILE A 261 4.25 -34.97 1.87
CA ILE A 261 3.03 -34.80 1.05
C ILE A 261 2.06 -33.83 1.75
N ASN A 262 1.90 -33.97 3.07
CA ASN A 262 1.12 -33.04 3.88
C ASN A 262 1.73 -31.64 3.88
N ALA A 263 3.06 -31.53 3.98
CA ALA A 263 3.78 -30.27 3.86
C ALA A 263 3.50 -29.58 2.52
N ILE A 264 3.61 -30.28 1.40
CA ILE A 264 3.36 -29.74 0.05
C ILE A 264 1.92 -29.23 -0.06
N THR A 265 0.96 -30.03 0.42
CA THR A 265 -0.47 -29.69 0.37
C THR A 265 -0.77 -28.43 1.20
N LEU A 266 -0.13 -28.28 2.36
CA LEU A 266 -0.29 -27.11 3.22
C LEU A 266 0.41 -25.88 2.63
N VAL A 267 1.65 -26.01 2.15
CA VAL A 267 2.42 -24.89 1.58
C VAL A 267 1.69 -24.25 0.38
N LYS A 268 1.04 -25.06 -0.47
CA LYS A 268 0.24 -24.54 -1.60
C LYS A 268 -0.88 -23.58 -1.18
N LYS A 269 -1.38 -23.71 0.05
CA LYS A 269 -2.45 -22.88 0.60
C LYS A 269 -1.90 -21.68 1.39
N GLN A 270 -0.58 -21.58 1.55
CA GLN A 270 0.10 -20.53 2.33
C GLN A 270 0.71 -19.46 1.42
N PRO A 271 0.93 -18.23 1.93
CA PRO A 271 1.60 -17.19 1.17
C PRO A 271 3.03 -17.58 0.79
N ASN A 272 3.48 -17.14 -0.39
CA ASN A 272 4.84 -17.34 -0.91
C ASN A 272 5.30 -18.82 -1.00
N PRO A 273 4.51 -19.74 -1.59
CA PRO A 273 4.81 -21.17 -1.63
C PRO A 273 6.17 -21.48 -2.27
N ASN A 274 6.53 -20.78 -3.35
CA ASN A 274 7.80 -20.97 -4.07
C ASN A 274 9.04 -20.64 -3.23
N ARG A 275 8.91 -19.75 -2.21
CA ARG A 275 10.01 -19.50 -1.27
C ARG A 275 10.20 -20.73 -0.37
N VAL A 276 9.11 -21.21 0.21
CA VAL A 276 9.14 -22.35 1.13
C VAL A 276 9.60 -23.63 0.44
N PHE A 277 9.15 -23.90 -0.80
CA PHE A 277 9.63 -25.05 -1.57
C PHE A 277 11.13 -24.99 -1.86
N ARG A 278 11.67 -23.81 -2.17
CA ARG A 278 13.11 -23.63 -2.35
C ARG A 278 13.90 -23.88 -1.06
N GLU A 279 13.39 -23.45 0.08
CA GLU A 279 13.98 -23.73 1.40
C GLU A 279 13.98 -25.23 1.71
N MET A 280 12.87 -25.94 1.45
CA MET A 280 12.80 -27.40 1.64
C MET A 280 13.79 -28.15 0.74
N ILE A 281 13.90 -27.76 -0.55
CA ILE A 281 14.87 -28.35 -1.47
C ILE A 281 16.29 -28.14 -0.97
N HIS A 282 16.61 -26.92 -0.52
CA HIS A 282 17.92 -26.61 0.05
C HIS A 282 18.24 -27.46 1.28
N ASP A 283 17.28 -27.65 2.18
CA ASP A 283 17.45 -28.49 3.37
C ASP A 283 17.65 -29.97 3.02
N ILE A 284 16.91 -30.49 2.03
CA ILE A 284 17.10 -31.86 1.53
C ILE A 284 18.49 -32.01 0.89
N ASP A 285 18.93 -31.03 0.10
CA ASP A 285 20.26 -31.05 -0.51
C ASP A 285 21.38 -31.05 0.52
N LYS A 286 21.21 -30.32 1.64
CA LYS A 286 22.12 -30.37 2.77
C LYS A 286 22.14 -31.77 3.40
N ALA A 287 20.97 -32.38 3.60
CA ALA A 287 20.86 -33.71 4.20
C ALA A 287 21.49 -34.81 3.32
N ILE A 288 21.23 -34.81 2.01
CA ILE A 288 21.82 -35.77 1.05
C ILE A 288 23.35 -35.65 1.03
N LYS A 289 23.90 -34.44 1.11
CA LYS A 289 25.36 -34.26 1.19
C LYS A 289 25.98 -34.92 2.42
N THR A 290 25.26 -34.94 3.54
CA THR A 290 25.73 -35.57 4.79
C THR A 290 25.40 -37.06 4.87
N ASN A 291 24.36 -37.50 4.18
CA ASN A 291 23.90 -38.88 4.15
C ASN A 291 23.45 -39.23 2.72
N PRO A 292 24.38 -39.67 1.84
CA PRO A 292 24.09 -39.91 0.42
C PRO A 292 23.05 -40.99 0.17
N ASP A 293 22.93 -41.97 1.08
CA ASP A 293 22.00 -43.09 1.00
C ASP A 293 20.67 -42.82 1.74
N LEU A 294 20.36 -41.54 2.03
CA LEU A 294 19.13 -41.13 2.70
C LEU A 294 17.90 -41.49 1.84
N LYS A 295 17.26 -42.60 2.20
CA LYS A 295 16.09 -43.13 1.50
C LYS A 295 14.94 -42.13 1.46
N GLY A 296 14.26 -42.06 0.32
CA GLY A 296 13.12 -41.16 0.06
C GLY A 296 13.48 -39.70 -0.21
N ALA A 297 14.68 -39.23 0.13
CA ALA A 297 15.05 -37.81 -0.01
C ALA A 297 15.09 -37.36 -1.47
N VAL A 298 15.57 -38.22 -2.39
CA VAL A 298 15.64 -37.92 -3.82
C VAL A 298 14.25 -37.82 -4.43
N GLU A 299 13.36 -38.76 -4.10
CA GLU A 299 11.97 -38.80 -4.56
C GLU A 299 11.20 -37.57 -4.06
N ILE A 300 11.34 -37.24 -2.78
CA ILE A 300 10.68 -36.07 -2.17
C ILE A 300 11.20 -34.77 -2.79
N LYS A 301 12.51 -34.64 -3.01
CA LYS A 301 13.08 -33.48 -3.71
C LYS A 301 12.46 -33.32 -5.10
N LYS A 302 12.28 -34.41 -5.87
CA LYS A 302 11.61 -34.37 -7.18
C LYS A 302 10.16 -33.91 -7.05
N LEU A 303 9.41 -34.42 -6.06
CA LEU A 303 8.03 -34.01 -5.81
C LEU A 303 7.91 -32.52 -5.51
N ILE A 304 8.80 -31.97 -4.67
CA ILE A 304 8.81 -30.54 -4.33
C ILE A 304 9.23 -29.69 -5.53
N THR A 305 10.24 -30.14 -6.29
CA THR A 305 10.71 -29.43 -7.49
C THR A 305 9.61 -29.32 -8.54
N ALA A 306 8.75 -30.32 -8.67
CA ALA A 306 7.59 -30.30 -9.58
C ALA A 306 6.49 -29.28 -9.18
N GLN A 307 6.63 -28.60 -8.03
CA GLN A 307 5.69 -27.56 -7.59
C GLN A 307 6.18 -26.13 -7.88
N LEU A 308 7.42 -25.97 -8.35
CA LEU A 308 8.02 -24.68 -8.71
C LEU A 308 7.72 -24.32 -10.16
#